data_AF-A0A1F9UJN5-F1
#
_entry.id   AF-A0A1F9UJN5-F1
#
_cell.length_a   1.000
_cell.length_b   1.000
_cell.length_c   1.000
_cell.angle_alpha   90.00
_cell.angle_beta   90.00
_cell.angle_gamma   90.00
#
_symmetry.space_group_name_H-M   'P 1'
#
loop_
_entity.id
_entity.type
_entity.pdbx_description
1 polymer ?
#
loop_
_entity_poly.entity_id
_entity_poly.type
_entity_poly.pdbx_seq_one_letter_code
_entity_poly.pdbx_strand_id
1 'polypeptide(L)' 'MGNDDALVSLLHDIKGTCANLKSAAAMLRGEDSKEERELLGLMSRQARSLADEISAYQARRLGERLK' A
#
# COMPACT_ATOMS: atom_id res chain seq x y z
N MET A 1 6.24 22.95 7.92
CA MET A 1 5.22 22.77 6.88
C MET A 1 5.38 21.48 6.06
N GLY A 2 6.58 20.93 5.82
CA GLY A 2 6.73 19.79 4.88
C GLY A 2 6.38 18.35 5.34
N ASN A 3 6.20 18.06 6.65
CA ASN A 3 5.97 16.68 7.13
C ASN A 3 4.47 16.32 7.22
N ASP A 4 3.61 17.32 7.45
CA ASP A 4 2.16 17.13 7.42
C ASP A 4 1.69 16.81 6.00
N ASP A 5 2.25 17.48 4.99
CA ASP A 5 1.95 17.21 3.58
C ASP A 5 2.39 15.79 3.17
N ALA A 6 3.59 15.35 3.62
CA ALA A 6 4.09 14.00 3.36
C ALA A 6 3.24 12.91 4.03
N LEU A 7 2.77 13.16 5.26
CA LEU A 7 1.88 12.25 5.98
C LEU A 7 0.49 12.19 5.33
N VAL A 8 -0.06 13.33 4.92
CA VAL A 8 -1.35 13.41 4.23
C VAL A 8 -1.30 12.68 2.89
N SER A 9 -0.22 12.84 2.12
CA SER A 9 -0.01 12.09 0.88
C SER A 9 0.05 10.59 1.14
N LEU A 10 0.85 10.15 2.13
CA LEU A 10 0.96 8.73 2.48
C LEU A 10 -0.40 8.14 2.92
N LEU A 11 -1.19 8.88 3.70
CA LEU A 11 -2.53 8.45 4.09
C LEU A 11 -3.48 8.32 2.90
N HIS A 12 -3.35 9.20 1.91
CA HIS A 12 -4.11 9.11 0.66
C HIS A 12 -3.73 7.86 -0.13
N ASP A 13 -2.43 7.58 -0.26
CA ASP A 13 -1.91 6.42 -0.99
C ASP A 13 -2.27 5.09 -0.32
N ILE A 14 -2.23 5.04 1.02
CA ILE A 14 -2.75 3.90 1.82
C ILE A 14 -4.22 3.66 1.51
N LYS A 15 -5.06 4.72 1.54
CA LYS A 15 -6.50 4.58 1.28
C LYS A 15 -6.76 4.07 -0.14
N GLY A 16 -6.08 4.63 -1.14
CA GLY A 16 -6.20 4.21 -2.53
C GLY A 16 -5.80 2.75 -2.73
N THR A 17 -4.65 2.36 -2.18
CA THR A 17 -4.14 0.99 -2.29
C THR A 17 -5.06 -0.02 -1.60
N CYS A 18 -5.53 0.28 -0.39
CA CYS A 18 -6.49 -0.58 0.30
C CYS A 18 -7.83 -0.72 -0.45
N ALA A 19 -8.32 0.34 -1.10
CA ALA A 19 -9.51 0.26 -1.94
C ALA A 19 -9.29 -0.68 -3.13
N ASN A 20 -8.14 -0.59 -3.81
CA ASN A 20 -7.79 -1.47 -4.92
C ASN A 20 -7.68 -2.93 -4.49
N LEU A 21 -7.04 -3.20 -3.35
CA LEU A 21 -6.95 -4.55 -2.78
C LEU A 21 -8.32 -5.13 -2.44
N LYS A 22 -9.23 -4.30 -1.90
CA LYS A 22 -10.60 -4.73 -1.59
C LYS A 22 -11.38 -5.06 -2.86
N SER A 23 -11.24 -4.27 -3.92
CA SER A 23 -11.87 -4.54 -5.21
C SER A 23 -11.33 -5.82 -5.85
N ALA A 24 -10.00 -6.01 -5.85
CA ALA A 24 -9.38 -7.23 -6.33
C ALA A 24 -9.86 -8.48 -5.54
N ALA A 25 -9.92 -8.39 -4.21
CA ALA A 25 -10.45 -9.46 -3.36
C ALA A 25 -11.93 -9.79 -3.65
N ALA A 26 -12.72 -8.82 -4.13
CA ALA A 26 -14.09 -9.06 -4.53
C ALA A 26 -14.18 -9.83 -5.86
N MET A 27 -13.26 -9.57 -6.80
CA MET A 27 -13.19 -10.27 -8.09
C MET A 27 -12.75 -11.73 -7.94
N LEU A 28 -11.90 -12.04 -6.95
CA LEU A 28 -11.45 -13.40 -6.66
C LEU A 28 -12.57 -14.40 -6.33
N ARG A 29 -13.77 -13.95 -5.93
CA ARG A 29 -14.87 -14.84 -5.54
C ARG A 29 -15.56 -15.57 -6.70
N GLY A 30 -15.10 -15.41 -7.95
CA GLY A 30 -15.75 -16.03 -9.11
C GLY A 30 -14.87 -16.26 -10.34
N GLU A 31 -13.54 -16.18 -10.21
CA GLU A 31 -12.62 -16.36 -11.35
C GLU A 31 -11.99 -17.76 -11.43
N ASP A 32 -11.59 -18.13 -12.65
CA ASP A 32 -10.87 -19.37 -12.92
C ASP A 32 -9.46 -19.36 -12.29
N SER A 33 -8.98 -20.53 -11.87
CA SER A 33 -7.79 -20.69 -10.99
C SER A 33 -6.48 -20.03 -11.47
N LYS A 34 -6.36 -19.66 -12.75
CA LYS A 34 -5.18 -18.95 -13.30
C LYS A 34 -5.28 -17.45 -13.06
N GLU A 35 -6.43 -16.85 -13.35
CA GLU A 35 -6.66 -15.40 -13.17
C GLU A 35 -6.67 -15.06 -11.67
N GLU A 36 -7.23 -15.95 -10.83
CA GLU A 36 -7.13 -15.85 -9.37
C GLU A 36 -5.67 -15.74 -8.88
N ARG A 37 -4.76 -16.58 -9.40
CA ARG A 37 -3.34 -16.53 -9.02
C ARG A 37 -2.66 -15.25 -9.47
N GLU A 38 -2.98 -14.75 -10.65
CA GLU A 38 -2.45 -13.49 -11.16
C GLU A 38 -2.93 -12.30 -10.31
N LEU A 39 -4.22 -12.29 -9.94
CA LEU A 39 -4.83 -11.28 -9.08
C LEU A 39 -4.23 -11.30 -7.67
N LEU A 40 -4.09 -12.49 -7.05
CA LEU A 40 -3.40 -12.67 -5.77
C LEU A 40 -1.95 -12.18 -5.82
N GLY A 41 -1.28 -12.41 -6.95
CA GLY A 41 0.07 -11.91 -7.21
C GLY A 41 0.13 -10.38 -7.26
N LEU A 42 -0.83 -9.73 -7.93
CA LEU A 42 -0.95 -8.27 -7.97
C LEU A 42 -1.21 -7.69 -6.58
N MET A 43 -2.17 -8.26 -5.84
CA MET A 43 -2.50 -7.84 -4.48
C MET A 43 -1.29 -7.93 -3.55
N SER A 44 -0.52 -9.03 -3.64
CA SER A 44 0.68 -9.23 -2.82
C SER A 44 1.78 -8.22 -3.14
N ARG A 45 1.95 -7.83 -4.41
CA ARG A 45 2.92 -6.78 -4.81
C ARG A 45 2.50 -5.41 -4.30
N GLN A 46 1.23 -5.05 -4.43
CA GLN A 46 0.71 -3.78 -3.92
C GLN A 46 0.85 -3.67 -2.40
N ALA A 47 0.52 -4.73 -1.66
CA ALA A 47 0.67 -4.76 -0.21
C ALA A 47 2.13 -4.59 0.25
N ARG A 48 3.08 -5.23 -0.45
CA ARG A 48 4.52 -5.06 -0.17
C ARG A 48 5.00 -3.64 -0.44
N SER A 49 4.65 -3.08 -1.60
CA SER A 49 5.01 -1.69 -1.95
C SER A 49 4.52 -0.71 -0.87
N LEU A 50 3.29 -0.91 -0.39
CA LEU A 50 2.72 -0.07 0.66
C LEU A 50 3.48 -0.21 1.99
N ALA A 51 3.86 -1.43 2.37
CA ALA A 51 4.65 -1.67 3.58
C ALA A 51 6.04 -1.00 3.50
N ASP A 52 6.67 -1.01 2.33
CA ASP A 52 7.96 -0.36 2.10
C ASP A 52 7.85 1.16 2.21
N GLU A 53 6.80 1.76 1.65
CA GLU A 53 6.55 3.20 1.76
C GLU A 53 6.31 3.66 3.20
N ILE A 54 5.52 2.90 3.97
CA ILE A 54 5.30 3.16 5.40
C ILE A 54 6.63 3.08 6.17
N SER A 55 7.43 2.05 5.91
CA SER A 55 8.72 1.86 6.56
C SER A 55 9.70 3.00 6.23
N ALA A 56 9.73 3.44 4.97
CA ALA A 56 10.56 4.55 4.53
C ALA A 56 10.14 5.89 5.16
N TYR A 57 8.83 6.13 5.35
CA TYR A 57 8.33 7.30 6.06
C TYR A 57 8.75 7.29 7.54
N GLN A 58 8.63 6.13 8.21
CA GLN A 58 9.04 5.98 9.61
C GLN A 58 10.55 6.20 9.80
N ALA A 59 11.38 5.66 8.91
CA ALA A 59 12.83 5.84 8.95
C ALA A 59 13.23 7.32 8.80
N ARG A 60 12.62 8.03 7.84
CA ARG A 60 12.81 9.48 7.66
C ARG A 60 12.44 10.26 8.93
N ARG A 61 11.27 9.97 9.50
CA ARG A 61 10.77 10.61 10.72
C ARG A 61 11.66 10.33 11.94
N LEU A 62 12.26 9.14 12.05
CA LEU A 62 13.19 8.83 13.14
C LEU A 62 14.52 9.57 12.97
N GLY A 63 15.07 9.62 11.75
CA GLY A 63 16.31 10.33 11.45
C GLY A 63 16.23 11.84 11.70
N GLU A 64 15.06 12.45 11.56
CA GLU A 64 14.83 13.86 11.91
C GLU A 64 14.75 14.11 13.42
N ARG A 65 14.35 13.12 14.23
CA ARG A 65 14.27 13.27 15.71
C ARG A 65 15.63 13.13 16.41
N LEU A 66 16.62 12.57 15.71
CA LEU A 66 17.97 12.34 16.23
C LEU A 66 18.97 13.44 15.81
N LYS A 67 18.53 14.39 14.98
CA LYS A 67 19.28 15.61 14.59
C LYS A 67 18.83 16.78 15.45
#